data_AF-A0A2N2RRN3-F1
#
_entry.id   AF-A0A2N2RRN3-F1
#
_cell.length_a   1.000
_cell.length_b   1.000
_cell.length_c   1.000
_cell.angle_alpha   90.00
_cell.angle_beta   90.00
_cell.angle_gamma   90.00
#
_symmetry.space_group_name_H-M   'P 1'
#
loop_
_entity.id
_entity.type
_entity.pdbx_description
1 polymer ?
#
loop_
_entity_poly.entity_id
_entity_poly.type
_entity_poly.pdbx_seq_one_letter_code
_entity_poly.pdbx_strand_id
1 'polypeptide(L)'
;MNPHTYTFTLSEDCYAGAKAILDGKLASKATDPLVVAAVNFPAENPRFRLQVDRKLKGDVWNISPGARSKEANEIMAYRLPDGTLPEDITRLVNLSFQEAVSCYEISCFLAAIALCGRTIETVLGGEYQQIKGIHPSQDPSKPGLNAIINELRRQDHAVPTGLKEKMETIAIHRNMAIHGNLVIPTDDEARSAIYATRDVLRYAAERQSK
;
A
#
# COMPACT_ATOMS: atom_id res chain seq x y z
N MET A 1 -16.80 -12.25 -31.86
CA MET A 1 -15.53 -11.75 -31.28
C MET A 1 -14.46 -12.79 -31.55
N ASN A 2 -13.34 -12.38 -32.16
CA ASN A 2 -12.21 -13.29 -32.39
C ASN A 2 -11.44 -13.49 -31.09
N PRO A 3 -11.08 -14.73 -30.70
CA PRO A 3 -10.22 -14.95 -29.54
C PRO A 3 -8.83 -14.37 -29.82
N HIS A 4 -8.40 -13.42 -29.00
CA HIS A 4 -7.02 -12.94 -29.03
C HIS A 4 -6.14 -13.92 -28.27
N THR A 5 -5.08 -14.40 -28.93
CA THR A 5 -4.07 -15.28 -28.33
C THR A 5 -2.95 -14.43 -27.75
N TYR A 6 -2.59 -14.65 -26.49
CA TYR A 6 -1.48 -13.94 -25.83
C TYR A 6 -0.29 -14.88 -25.64
N THR A 7 0.91 -14.38 -25.94
CA THR A 7 2.18 -15.09 -25.75
C THR A 7 2.87 -14.56 -24.51
N PHE A 8 3.19 -15.43 -23.56
CA PHE A 8 3.96 -15.09 -22.36
C PHE A 8 5.40 -15.59 -22.52
N THR A 9 6.38 -14.79 -22.12
CA THR A 9 7.79 -15.22 -22.02
C THR A 9 8.05 -15.69 -20.59
N LEU A 10 8.21 -17.01 -20.41
CA LEU A 10 8.64 -17.60 -19.15
C LEU A 10 10.17 -17.53 -19.03
N SER A 11 10.72 -17.38 -17.82
CA SER A 11 12.15 -17.65 -17.59
C SER A 11 12.45 -19.13 -17.88
N GLU A 12 13.69 -19.47 -18.25
CA GLU A 12 14.06 -20.86 -18.62
C GLU A 12 13.62 -21.89 -17.56
N ASP A 13 13.77 -21.55 -16.27
CA ASP A 13 13.36 -22.42 -15.16
C ASP A 13 11.84 -22.60 -15.05
N CYS A 14 11.06 -21.57 -15.36
CA CYS A 14 9.60 -21.64 -15.41
C CYS A 14 9.11 -22.34 -16.68
N TYR A 15 9.83 -22.16 -17.79
CA TYR A 15 9.55 -22.82 -19.06
C TYR A 15 9.74 -24.34 -18.95
N ALA A 16 10.81 -24.81 -18.31
CA ALA A 16 11.05 -26.23 -18.08
C ALA A 16 9.93 -26.88 -17.24
N GLY A 17 9.47 -26.19 -16.18
CA GLY A 17 8.37 -26.64 -15.34
C GLY A 17 7.02 -26.69 -16.08
N ALA A 18 6.68 -25.62 -16.79
CA ALA A 18 5.45 -25.55 -17.57
C ALA A 18 5.44 -26.57 -18.73
N LYS A 19 6.57 -26.76 -19.41
CA LYS A 19 6.75 -27.72 -20.50
C LYS A 19 6.63 -29.18 -20.00
N ALA A 20 7.20 -29.52 -18.84
CA ALA A 20 7.06 -30.86 -18.27
C ALA A 20 5.61 -31.21 -17.89
N ILE A 21 4.79 -30.22 -17.52
CA ILE A 21 3.36 -30.37 -17.22
C ILE A 21 2.55 -30.49 -18.53
N LEU A 22 2.80 -29.63 -19.51
CA LEU A 22 2.14 -29.66 -20.81
C LEU A 22 2.47 -30.92 -21.63
N ASP A 23 3.69 -31.43 -21.52
CA ASP A 23 4.14 -32.67 -22.19
C ASP A 23 3.66 -33.94 -21.46
N GLY A 24 2.82 -33.82 -20.42
CA GLY A 24 2.28 -34.96 -19.67
C GLY A 24 3.32 -35.78 -18.91
N LYS A 25 4.54 -35.28 -18.74
CA LYS A 25 5.65 -35.98 -18.06
C LYS A 25 5.55 -35.89 -16.53
N LEU A 26 4.68 -35.04 -16.02
CA LEU A 26 4.23 -35.01 -14.62
C LEU A 26 2.89 -35.76 -14.46
N ALA A 27 2.78 -36.95 -15.06
CA ALA A 27 1.66 -37.86 -14.82
C ALA A 27 2.13 -39.07 -14.01
N SER A 28 2.05 -38.97 -12.68
CA SER A 28 1.45 -40.05 -11.89
C SER A 28 1.12 -39.56 -10.47
N LYS A 29 -0.18 -39.61 -10.13
CA LYS A 29 -0.84 -39.37 -8.83
C LYS A 29 -1.51 -38.01 -8.56
N ALA A 30 -2.11 -37.39 -9.58
CA ALA A 30 -3.23 -36.47 -9.32
C ALA A 30 -4.42 -36.91 -10.19
N THR A 31 -5.50 -37.34 -9.54
CA THR A 31 -6.74 -37.86 -10.14
C THR A 31 -7.78 -36.77 -10.43
N ASP A 32 -7.37 -35.50 -10.58
CA ASP A 32 -8.30 -34.43 -10.93
C ASP A 32 -7.86 -33.71 -12.21
N PRO A 33 -8.78 -33.40 -13.14
CA PRO A 33 -8.47 -32.61 -14.32
C PRO A 33 -8.05 -31.20 -13.89
N LEU A 34 -6.82 -30.84 -14.23
CA LEU A 34 -6.28 -29.49 -14.05
C LEU A 34 -7.16 -28.50 -14.81
N VAL A 35 -8.00 -27.74 -14.10
CA VAL A 35 -8.78 -26.64 -14.69
C VAL A 35 -7.81 -25.50 -14.94
N VAL A 36 -7.26 -25.44 -16.16
CA VAL A 36 -6.60 -24.23 -16.66
C VAL A 36 -7.71 -23.21 -16.93
N ALA A 37 -8.04 -22.40 -15.92
CA ALA A 37 -8.93 -21.27 -16.11
C ALA A 37 -8.22 -20.25 -17.00
N ALA A 38 -8.63 -20.15 -18.27
CA ALA A 38 -8.24 -19.05 -19.12
C ALA A 38 -8.85 -17.76 -18.55
N VAL A 39 -8.03 -16.99 -17.84
CA VAL A 39 -8.46 -15.68 -17.35
C VAL A 39 -8.46 -14.72 -18.53
N ASN A 40 -9.65 -14.36 -19.02
CA ASN A 40 -9.83 -13.32 -20.02
C ASN A 40 -9.57 -11.96 -19.34
N PHE A 41 -8.44 -11.33 -19.64
CA PHE A 41 -8.15 -10.00 -19.13
C PHE A 41 -8.69 -8.94 -20.12
N PRO A 42 -9.42 -7.92 -19.64
CA PRO A 42 -9.78 -6.79 -20.48
C PRO A 42 -8.50 -6.10 -20.99
N ALA A 43 -8.48 -5.82 -22.29
CA ALA A 43 -7.34 -5.27 -22.97
C ALA A 43 -7.03 -3.86 -22.45
N GLU A 44 -5.97 -3.75 -21.64
CA GLU A 44 -5.02 -2.62 -21.58
C GLU A 44 -3.89 -2.96 -20.57
N ASN A 45 -2.96 -3.80 -21.04
CA ASN A 45 -1.56 -3.89 -20.63
C ASN A 45 -1.17 -3.98 -19.12
N PRO A 46 -1.67 -4.94 -18.34
CA PRO A 46 -1.01 -5.29 -17.08
C PRO A 46 0.16 -6.27 -17.33
N ARG A 47 1.39 -5.83 -17.05
CA ARG A 47 2.55 -6.74 -16.93
C ARG A 47 2.44 -7.50 -15.62
N PHE A 48 1.87 -8.70 -15.66
CA PHE A 48 1.90 -9.63 -14.52
C PHE A 48 3.16 -10.49 -14.59
N ARG A 49 3.77 -10.76 -13.43
CA ARG A 49 4.83 -11.76 -13.27
C ARG A 49 4.23 -12.92 -12.47
N LEU A 50 4.00 -14.04 -13.14
CA LEU A 50 3.70 -15.30 -12.46
C LEU A 50 4.99 -15.79 -11.79
N GLN A 51 4.98 -15.93 -10.47
CA GLN A 51 6.08 -16.50 -9.72
C GLN A 51 5.56 -17.75 -9.00
N VAL A 52 6.16 -18.90 -9.30
CA VAL A 52 5.77 -20.17 -8.67
C VAL A 52 6.48 -20.27 -7.32
N ASP A 53 5.73 -20.17 -6.23
CA ASP A 53 6.26 -20.42 -4.89
C ASP A 53 6.26 -21.92 -4.59
N ARG A 54 7.44 -22.55 -4.72
CA ARG A 54 7.64 -23.99 -4.50
C ARG A 54 7.48 -24.41 -3.02
N LYS A 55 7.32 -23.48 -2.08
CA LYS A 55 7.13 -23.79 -0.66
C LYS A 55 5.66 -24.08 -0.30
N LEU A 56 4.72 -23.67 -1.15
CA LEU A 56 3.30 -23.96 -0.94
C LEU A 56 3.00 -25.39 -1.39
N LYS A 57 2.48 -26.23 -0.48
CA LYS A 57 1.99 -27.57 -0.83
C LYS A 57 0.62 -27.44 -1.49
N GLY A 58 0.53 -27.77 -2.78
CA GLY A 58 -0.72 -27.76 -3.57
C GLY A 58 -0.64 -26.85 -4.80
N ASP A 59 -1.69 -26.87 -5.63
CA ASP A 59 -1.82 -26.07 -6.87
C ASP A 59 -2.14 -24.58 -6.60
N VAL A 60 -1.55 -24.00 -5.56
CA VAL A 60 -1.79 -22.60 -5.20
C VAL A 60 -0.79 -21.72 -5.93
N TRP A 61 -1.25 -21.09 -7.02
CA TRP A 61 -0.48 -20.12 -7.78
C TRP A 61 -0.54 -18.77 -7.06
N ASN A 62 0.59 -18.31 -6.55
CA ASN A 62 0.69 -16.96 -6.00
C ASN A 62 1.00 -16.00 -7.14
N ILE A 63 0.01 -15.21 -7.56
CA ILE A 63 0.21 -14.16 -8.56
C ILE A 63 0.80 -12.97 -7.81
N SER A 64 2.14 -12.88 -7.78
CA SER A 64 2.82 -11.74 -7.16
C SER A 64 2.59 -10.47 -8.00
N PRO A 65 2.23 -9.35 -7.36
CA PRO A 65 1.83 -8.17 -8.10
C PRO A 65 3.03 -7.39 -8.66
N GLY A 66 2.97 -7.17 -9.97
CA GLY A 66 3.25 -5.88 -10.60
C GLY A 66 4.70 -5.42 -10.78
N ALA A 67 4.94 -4.75 -11.91
CA ALA A 67 6.19 -4.08 -12.29
C ALA A 67 6.71 -3.00 -11.32
N ARG A 68 5.92 -2.62 -10.29
CA ARG A 68 6.23 -1.57 -9.31
C ARG A 68 6.86 -2.09 -8.01
N SER A 69 7.00 -3.40 -7.86
CA SER A 69 7.57 -4.03 -6.65
C SER A 69 8.96 -3.50 -6.28
N LYS A 70 9.77 -3.07 -7.25
CA LYS A 70 11.05 -2.41 -6.96
C LYS A 70 10.87 -1.04 -6.29
N GLU A 71 10.06 -0.16 -6.87
CA GLU A 71 9.79 1.17 -6.32
C GLU A 71 9.16 1.08 -4.93
N ALA A 72 8.15 0.22 -4.78
CA ALA A 72 7.44 0.01 -3.53
C ALA A 72 8.36 -0.50 -2.41
N ASN A 73 9.14 -1.55 -2.67
CA ASN A 73 9.97 -2.16 -1.63
C ASN A 73 11.28 -1.40 -1.35
N GLU A 74 11.90 -0.78 -2.36
CA GLU A 74 13.20 -0.11 -2.16
C GLU A 74 13.06 1.36 -1.77
N ILE A 75 12.01 2.05 -2.21
CA ILE A 75 11.90 3.50 -2.07
C ILE A 75 10.78 3.89 -1.10
N MET A 76 9.63 3.20 -1.17
CA MET A 76 8.45 3.57 -0.39
C MET A 76 8.40 2.90 0.98
N ALA A 77 8.97 1.69 1.11
CA ALA A 77 8.95 0.94 2.35
C ALA A 77 9.60 1.71 3.50
N TYR A 78 8.86 1.79 4.61
CA TYR A 78 9.34 2.35 5.86
C TYR A 78 8.60 1.66 7.01
N ARG A 79 9.30 1.51 8.14
CA ARG A 79 8.73 0.98 9.37
C ARG A 79 9.03 1.97 10.49
N LEU A 80 7.98 2.45 11.13
CA LEU A 80 8.07 3.26 12.33
C LEU A 80 8.74 2.44 13.44
N PRO A 81 9.82 2.93 14.07
CA PRO A 81 10.48 2.25 15.17
C PRO A 81 9.54 2.04 16.37
N ASP A 82 9.81 0.97 17.13
CA ASP A 82 9.10 0.73 18.38
C ASP A 82 9.43 1.84 19.40
N GLY A 83 8.47 2.17 20.26
CA GLY A 83 8.60 3.25 21.24
C GLY A 83 8.31 4.65 20.70
N THR A 84 8.10 4.83 19.38
CA THR A 84 7.69 6.14 18.83
C THR A 84 6.29 6.55 19.25
N LEU A 85 5.35 5.62 19.17
CA LEU A 85 3.97 5.76 19.66
C LEU A 85 3.69 4.58 20.60
N PRO A 86 2.57 4.59 21.36
CA PRO A 86 2.11 3.40 22.07
C PRO A 86 2.17 2.15 21.19
N GLU A 87 2.52 0.99 21.75
CA GLU A 87 2.85 -0.23 20.99
C GLU A 87 1.73 -0.65 20.02
N ASP A 88 0.49 -0.62 20.50
CA ASP A 88 -0.72 -0.92 19.72
C ASP A 88 -0.89 0.04 18.54
N ILE A 89 -0.66 1.35 18.76
CA ILE A 89 -0.72 2.37 17.72
C ILE A 89 0.42 2.21 16.72
N THR A 90 1.66 1.99 17.19
CA THR A 90 2.83 1.77 16.33
C THR A 90 2.61 0.55 15.41
N ARG A 91 2.09 -0.55 15.97
CA ARG A 91 1.73 -1.74 15.20
C ARG A 91 0.66 -1.42 14.15
N LEU A 92 -0.41 -0.72 14.52
CA LEU A 92 -1.50 -0.37 13.61
C LEU A 92 -1.03 0.54 12.47
N VAL A 93 -0.20 1.54 12.79
CA VAL A 93 0.39 2.47 11.82
C VAL A 93 1.27 1.72 10.83
N ASN A 94 2.15 0.83 11.31
CA ASN A 94 3.02 0.02 10.48
C ASN A 94 2.23 -0.91 9.55
N LEU A 95 1.19 -1.59 10.07
CA LEU A 95 0.32 -2.44 9.25
C LEU A 95 -0.45 -1.64 8.20
N SER A 96 -0.99 -0.47 8.58
CA SER A 96 -1.74 0.39 7.67
C SER A 96 -0.88 0.94 6.54
N PHE A 97 0.36 1.33 6.85
CA PHE A 97 1.29 1.84 5.84
C PHE A 97 1.79 0.73 4.92
N GLN A 98 2.08 -0.46 5.47
CA GLN A 98 2.44 -1.63 4.66
C GLN A 98 1.32 -1.97 3.67
N GLU A 99 0.07 -1.99 4.14
CA GLU A 99 -1.10 -2.25 3.28
C GLU A 99 -1.27 -1.15 2.21
N ALA A 100 -0.99 0.11 2.54
CA ALA A 100 -1.03 1.21 1.57
C ALA A 100 -0.03 0.99 0.42
N VAL A 101 1.19 0.54 0.75
CA VAL A 101 2.23 0.20 -0.24
C VAL A 101 1.81 -1.01 -1.08
N SER A 102 1.29 -2.08 -0.45
CA SER A 102 0.76 -3.24 -1.20
C SER A 102 -0.41 -2.88 -2.11
N CYS A 103 -1.33 -2.03 -1.66
CA CYS A 103 -2.42 -1.50 -2.50
C CYS A 103 -1.88 -0.75 -3.72
N TYR A 104 -0.80 0.02 -3.56
CA TYR A 104 -0.16 0.73 -4.66
C TYR A 104 0.50 -0.20 -5.69
N GLU A 105 1.15 -1.27 -5.23
CA GLU A 105 1.76 -2.29 -6.10
C GLU A 105 0.73 -2.94 -7.04
N ILE A 106 -0.52 -3.11 -6.59
CA ILE A 106 -1.64 -3.67 -7.37
C ILE A 106 -2.48 -2.61 -8.10
N SER A 107 -2.04 -1.35 -8.16
CA SER A 107 -2.80 -0.22 -8.73
C SER A 107 -4.15 0.07 -8.03
N CYS A 108 -4.31 -0.36 -6.78
CA CYS A 108 -5.45 0.02 -5.94
C CYS A 108 -5.22 1.39 -5.30
N PHE A 109 -5.10 2.43 -6.15
CA PHE A 109 -4.67 3.77 -5.75
C PHE A 109 -5.60 4.44 -4.73
N LEU A 110 -6.90 4.21 -4.85
CA LEU A 110 -7.87 4.79 -3.93
C LEU A 110 -7.70 4.23 -2.51
N ALA A 111 -7.51 2.91 -2.37
CA ALA A 111 -7.25 2.29 -1.08
C ALA A 111 -5.91 2.75 -0.51
N ALA A 112 -4.86 2.82 -1.35
CA ALA A 112 -3.55 3.33 -0.96
C ALA A 112 -3.64 4.75 -0.37
N ILE A 113 -4.32 5.68 -1.07
CA ILE A 113 -4.53 7.06 -0.60
C ILE A 113 -5.34 7.12 0.70
N ALA A 114 -6.41 6.32 0.81
CA ALA A 114 -7.24 6.28 2.01
C ALA A 114 -6.44 5.81 3.24
N LEU A 115 -5.63 4.75 3.08
CA LEU A 115 -4.76 4.22 4.12
C LEU A 115 -3.66 5.22 4.49
N CYS A 116 -3.06 5.91 3.52
CA CYS A 116 -2.10 6.99 3.76
C CYS A 116 -2.71 8.09 4.64
N GLY A 117 -3.90 8.58 4.29
CA GLY A 117 -4.61 9.59 5.08
C GLY A 117 -4.85 9.16 6.52
N ARG A 118 -5.34 7.94 6.71
CA ARG A 118 -5.60 7.40 8.05
C ARG A 118 -4.30 7.24 8.86
N THR A 119 -3.23 6.79 8.20
CA THR A 119 -1.91 6.62 8.83
C THR A 119 -1.37 7.96 9.30
N ILE A 120 -1.38 8.99 8.45
CA ILE A 120 -0.95 10.36 8.79
C ILE A 120 -1.77 10.91 9.96
N GLU A 121 -3.11 10.82 9.91
CA GLU A 121 -3.98 11.29 10.98
C GLU A 121 -3.68 10.62 12.33
N THR A 122 -3.43 9.30 12.30
CA THR A 122 -3.13 8.51 13.49
C THR A 122 -1.79 8.92 14.10
N VAL A 123 -0.76 9.10 13.28
CA VAL A 123 0.57 9.53 13.74
C VAL A 123 0.51 10.94 14.32
N LEU A 124 -0.04 11.90 13.59
CA LEU A 124 -0.14 13.29 14.07
C LEU A 124 -1.05 13.42 15.31
N GLY A 125 -2.09 12.58 15.42
CA GLY A 125 -2.92 12.51 16.62
C GLY A 125 -2.17 11.96 17.84
N GLY A 126 -1.32 10.95 17.63
CA GLY A 126 -0.42 10.43 18.67
C GLY A 126 0.61 11.48 19.12
N GLU A 127 1.24 12.18 18.19
CA GLU A 127 2.17 13.28 18.49
C GLU A 127 1.48 14.42 19.26
N TYR A 128 0.28 14.81 18.83
CA TYR A 128 -0.52 15.81 19.54
C TYR A 128 -0.84 15.37 20.98
N GLN A 129 -1.23 14.11 21.16
CA GLN A 129 -1.53 13.55 22.48
C GLN A 129 -0.30 13.57 23.39
N GLN A 130 0.89 13.28 22.87
CA GLN A 130 2.12 13.31 23.66
C GLN A 130 2.43 14.73 24.16
N ILE A 131 2.11 15.76 23.37
CA ILE A 131 2.34 17.17 23.74
C ILE A 131 1.27 17.73 24.67
N LYS A 132 0.00 17.43 24.39
CA LYS A 132 -1.15 18.02 25.11
C LYS A 132 -1.65 17.16 26.27
N GLY A 133 -1.21 15.91 26.35
CA GLY A 133 -1.72 14.92 27.30
C GLY A 133 -3.13 14.41 26.97
N ILE A 134 -3.73 14.84 25.86
CA ILE A 134 -5.08 14.46 25.45
C ILE A 134 -5.13 14.21 23.94
N HIS A 135 -5.79 13.13 23.53
CA HIS A 135 -5.95 12.82 22.11
C HIS A 135 -6.88 13.84 21.43
N PRO A 136 -6.65 14.25 20.17
CA PRO A 136 -7.50 15.24 19.48
C PRO A 136 -9.00 14.92 19.48
N SER A 137 -9.37 13.63 19.46
CA SER A 137 -10.78 13.20 19.50
C SER A 137 -11.45 13.39 20.87
N GLN A 138 -10.65 13.55 21.92
CA GLN A 138 -11.09 13.78 23.30
C GLN A 138 -10.96 15.25 23.71
N ASP A 139 -10.20 16.04 22.95
CA ASP A 139 -10.06 17.48 23.17
C ASP A 139 -11.41 18.19 22.99
N PRO A 140 -11.86 19.02 23.96
CA PRO A 140 -13.13 19.75 23.86
C PRO A 140 -13.24 20.64 22.62
N SER A 141 -12.12 21.17 22.14
CA SER A 141 -12.07 22.01 20.93
C SER A 141 -12.20 21.21 19.63
N LYS A 142 -12.02 19.88 19.68
CA LYS A 142 -12.03 18.95 18.54
C LYS A 142 -11.20 19.50 17.37
N PRO A 143 -9.88 19.72 17.58
CA PRO A 143 -9.06 20.41 16.61
C PRO A 143 -9.02 19.62 15.30
N GLY A 144 -9.31 20.31 14.20
CA GLY A 144 -9.12 19.73 12.86
C GLY A 144 -7.63 19.52 12.55
N LEU A 145 -7.36 18.75 11.51
CA LEU A 145 -5.98 18.40 11.09
C LEU A 145 -5.07 19.62 10.91
N ASN A 146 -5.58 20.70 10.33
CA ASN A 146 -4.82 21.95 10.17
C ASN A 146 -4.44 22.59 11.50
N ALA A 147 -5.33 22.52 12.50
CA ALA A 147 -5.05 23.02 13.84
C ALA A 147 -4.00 22.14 14.53
N ILE A 148 -4.07 20.81 14.36
CA ILE A 148 -3.05 19.88 14.85
C ILE A 148 -1.67 20.20 14.22
N ILE A 149 -1.58 20.32 12.90
CA ILE A 149 -0.34 20.66 12.19
C ILE A 149 0.24 21.98 12.67
N ASN A 150 -0.60 23.01 12.82
CA ASN A 150 -0.15 24.32 13.28
C ASN A 150 0.34 24.28 14.73
N GLU A 151 -0.33 23.51 15.59
CA GLU A 151 0.09 23.34 16.97
C GLU A 151 1.42 22.62 17.08
N LEU A 152 1.61 21.55 16.28
CA LEU A 152 2.90 20.86 16.20
C LEU A 152 4.01 21.84 15.75
N ARG A 153 3.78 22.63 14.69
CA ARG A 153 4.75 23.62 14.22
C ARG A 153 5.12 24.68 15.26
N ARG A 154 4.17 25.10 16.12
CA ARG A 154 4.44 26.08 17.19
C ARG A 154 5.41 25.57 18.25
N GLN A 155 5.44 24.25 18.47
CA GLN A 155 6.33 23.60 19.43
C GLN A 155 7.71 23.30 18.81
N ASP A 156 8.12 24.10 17.82
CA ASP A 156 9.36 23.96 17.05
C ASP A 156 9.51 22.59 16.36
N HIS A 157 8.39 22.00 15.95
CA HIS A 157 8.42 20.75 15.22
C HIS A 157 8.55 20.99 13.72
N ALA A 158 9.55 20.34 13.11
CA ALA A 158 9.80 20.31 11.68
C ALA A 158 8.78 19.41 10.95
N VAL A 159 7.50 19.74 11.06
CA VAL A 159 6.43 19.05 10.30
C VAL A 159 6.75 19.16 8.80
N PRO A 160 6.71 18.06 8.02
CA PRO A 160 7.07 18.06 6.61
C PRO A 160 6.41 19.21 5.82
N THR A 161 7.22 19.90 5.00
CA THR A 161 6.75 20.95 4.10
C THR A 161 5.79 20.36 3.07
N GLY A 162 4.72 21.08 2.73
CA GLY A 162 3.74 20.60 1.75
C GLY A 162 2.73 19.59 2.28
N LEU A 163 2.82 19.17 3.55
CA LEU A 163 1.92 18.16 4.12
C LEU A 163 0.45 18.57 4.06
N LYS A 164 0.17 19.87 4.24
CA LYS A 164 -1.20 20.40 4.22
C LYS A 164 -1.84 20.17 2.84
N GLU A 165 -1.13 20.53 1.78
CA GLU A 165 -1.56 20.38 0.39
C GLU A 165 -1.77 18.91 0.04
N LYS A 166 -0.90 18.01 0.51
CA LYS A 166 -1.06 16.56 0.32
C LYS A 166 -2.28 16.02 1.05
N MET A 167 -2.55 16.51 2.26
CA MET A 167 -3.74 16.11 3.01
C MET A 167 -5.03 16.63 2.38
N GLU A 168 -5.02 17.79 1.72
CA GLU A 168 -6.15 18.28 0.92
C GLU A 168 -6.42 17.34 -0.26
N THR A 169 -5.40 16.92 -1.02
CA THR A 169 -5.55 15.93 -2.09
C THR A 169 -6.12 14.60 -1.56
N ILE A 170 -5.59 14.09 -0.44
CA ILE A 170 -6.08 12.86 0.18
C ILE A 170 -7.56 12.99 0.60
N ALA A 171 -7.94 14.14 1.19
CA ALA A 171 -9.30 14.41 1.62
C ALA A 171 -10.27 14.46 0.44
N ILE A 172 -9.87 15.05 -0.69
CA ILE A 172 -10.66 15.08 -1.93
C ILE A 172 -11.03 13.65 -2.37
N HIS A 173 -10.05 12.75 -2.51
CA HIS A 173 -10.33 11.37 -2.94
C HIS A 173 -11.15 10.57 -1.93
N ARG A 174 -10.90 10.75 -0.62
CA ARG A 174 -11.69 10.09 0.44
C ARG A 174 -13.16 10.53 0.41
N ASN A 175 -13.42 11.83 0.33
CA ASN A 175 -14.78 12.37 0.31
C ASN A 175 -15.53 11.91 -0.95
N MET A 176 -14.87 11.96 -2.10
CA MET A 176 -15.44 11.50 -3.37
C MET A 176 -15.82 10.01 -3.35
N ALA A 177 -14.96 9.16 -2.77
CA ALA A 177 -15.25 7.74 -2.59
C ALA A 177 -16.46 7.49 -1.70
N ILE A 178 -16.58 8.23 -0.59
CA ILE A 178 -17.70 8.11 0.36
C ILE A 178 -19.03 8.55 -0.29
N HIS A 179 -19.00 9.58 -1.12
CA HIS A 179 -20.20 10.13 -1.77
C HIS A 179 -20.59 9.43 -3.08
N GLY A 180 -19.93 8.32 -3.44
CA GLY A 180 -20.22 7.57 -4.67
C GLY A 180 -19.76 8.25 -5.98
N ASN A 181 -19.12 9.42 -5.88
CA ASN A 181 -18.53 10.14 -7.01
C ASN A 181 -17.09 9.66 -7.21
N LEU A 182 -16.93 8.40 -7.60
CA LEU A 182 -15.62 7.75 -7.65
C LEU A 182 -14.71 8.40 -8.71
N VAL A 183 -13.77 9.24 -8.26
CA VAL A 183 -12.65 9.70 -9.09
C VAL A 183 -11.45 8.85 -8.75
N ILE A 184 -11.01 8.07 -9.74
CA ILE A 184 -9.85 7.20 -9.64
C ILE A 184 -8.60 8.09 -9.55
N PRO A 185 -7.83 8.00 -8.46
CA PRO A 185 -6.57 8.74 -8.36
C PRO A 185 -5.57 8.26 -9.41
N THR A 186 -4.72 9.18 -9.87
CA THR A 186 -3.59 8.86 -10.73
C THR A 186 -2.48 8.13 -9.95
N ASP A 187 -1.57 7.50 -10.70
CA ASP A 187 -0.37 6.86 -10.13
C ASP A 187 0.48 7.88 -9.34
N ASP A 188 0.64 9.11 -9.86
CA ASP A 188 1.43 10.16 -9.22
C ASP A 188 0.79 10.70 -7.94
N GLU A 189 -0.54 10.80 -7.88
CA GLU A 189 -1.25 11.19 -6.67
C GLU A 189 -1.07 10.13 -5.56
N ALA A 190 -1.21 8.85 -5.91
CA ALA A 190 -1.01 7.76 -4.95
C ALA A 190 0.44 7.66 -4.48
N ARG A 191 1.40 7.70 -5.41
CA ARG A 191 2.84 7.78 -5.13
C ARG A 191 3.14 8.95 -4.20
N SER A 192 2.58 10.12 -4.48
CA SER A 192 2.79 11.31 -3.66
C SER A 192 2.20 11.19 -2.25
N ALA A 193 1.06 10.53 -2.08
CA ALA A 193 0.46 10.30 -0.77
C ALA A 193 1.29 9.32 0.08
N ILE A 194 1.87 8.30 -0.55
CA ILE A 194 2.77 7.35 0.10
C ILE A 194 4.05 8.05 0.56
N TYR A 195 4.67 8.88 -0.27
CA TYR A 195 5.84 9.66 0.13
C TYR A 195 5.54 10.62 1.28
N ALA A 196 4.42 11.35 1.22
CA ALA A 196 4.01 12.22 2.31
C ALA A 196 3.82 11.44 3.63
N THR A 197 3.24 10.24 3.56
CA THR A 197 3.05 9.36 4.72
C THR A 197 4.39 8.90 5.29
N ARG A 198 5.29 8.45 4.42
CA ARG A 198 6.66 8.06 4.80
C ARG A 198 7.40 9.19 5.51
N ASP A 199 7.29 10.41 5.00
CA ASP A 199 7.97 11.57 5.57
C ASP A 199 7.37 11.95 6.94
N VAL A 200 6.06 11.79 7.14
CA VAL A 200 5.41 11.94 8.46
C VAL A 200 5.89 10.86 9.44
N LEU A 201 6.05 9.62 8.99
CA LEU A 201 6.57 8.53 9.84
C LEU A 201 8.03 8.79 10.25
N ARG A 202 8.86 9.27 9.32
CA ARG A 202 10.24 9.69 9.63
C ARG A 202 10.28 10.84 10.64
N TYR A 203 9.44 11.85 10.42
CA TYR A 203 9.29 12.97 11.34
C TYR A 203 8.96 12.50 12.77
N ALA A 204 8.02 11.57 12.94
CA ALA A 204 7.66 11.03 14.25
C ALA A 204 8.84 10.26 14.90
N ALA A 205 9.55 9.46 14.11
CA ALA A 205 10.71 8.69 14.59
C ALA A 205 11.87 9.59 15.06
N GLU A 206 12.19 10.65 14.30
CA GLU A 206 13.26 11.58 14.61
C GLU A 206 12.99 12.38 15.90
N ARG A 207 11.72 12.57 16.27
CA ARG A 207 11.34 13.31 17.47
C ARG A 207 11.75 12.60 18.76
N GLN A 208 11.65 11.27 18.81
CA GLN A 208 12.04 10.50 20.00
C GLN A 208 13.54 10.47 20.25
N SER A 209 14.34 10.86 19.25
CA SER A 209 15.80 10.89 19.37
C SER A 209 16.32 12.17 20.02
N LYS A 210 15.45 13.14 20.33
CA LYS A 210 15.77 14.43 20.96
C LYS A 210 15.23 14.48 22.39
#